data_AF-A0A7X9NHA4-F1
#
_entry.id   AF-A0A7X9NHA4-F1
#
_cell.length_a   1.000
_cell.length_b   1.000
_cell.length_c   1.000
_cell.angle_alpha   90.00
_cell.angle_beta   90.00
_cell.angle_gamma   90.00
#
_symmetry.space_group_name_H-M   'P 1'
#
loop_
_entity.id
_entity.type
_entity.pdbx_description
1 polymer ?
#
loop_
_entity_poly.entity_id
_entity_poly.type
_entity_poly.pdbx_seq_one_letter_code
_entity_poly.pdbx_strand_id
1 'polypeptide(L)'
;MHPTKIRFGVGVGNITTQIQKMNIQEMDGPAFHLARKAIEQLAKEKQKYRGNINYFKIYTHDQLKTEIMNNTLSLLSILYSSYTSRQVEILHAYMNHEMNQFKTAAFLKIGQPAISKTLKKTEFYKVKDSWDLLNTLVMSIEENG
;
A
#
# COMPACT_ATOMS: atom_id res chain seq x y z
N MET A 1 11.03 1.83 -21.76
CA MET A 1 10.22 2.76 -20.93
C MET A 1 10.33 2.30 -19.49
N HIS A 2 10.97 3.07 -18.61
CA HIS A 2 10.97 2.77 -17.17
C HIS A 2 9.68 3.30 -16.54
N PRO A 3 9.05 2.59 -15.59
CA PRO A 3 7.86 3.09 -14.92
C PRO A 3 8.16 4.41 -14.21
N THR A 4 7.30 5.41 -14.42
CA THR A 4 7.40 6.72 -13.77
C THR A 4 7.27 6.55 -12.26
N LYS A 5 8.24 7.07 -11.50
CA LYS A 5 8.22 7.05 -10.04
C LYS A 5 7.23 8.11 -9.53
N ILE A 6 5.99 7.69 -9.28
CA ILE A 6 4.90 8.54 -8.76
C ILE A 6 4.93 8.52 -7.23
N ARG A 7 4.58 9.65 -6.61
CA ARG A 7 4.39 9.77 -5.16
C ARG A 7 2.92 9.90 -4.84
N PHE A 8 2.52 9.26 -3.76
CA PHE A 8 1.15 9.23 -3.29
C PHE A 8 1.10 9.67 -1.83
N GLY A 9 0.29 10.69 -1.54
CA GLY A 9 -0.05 11.08 -0.18
C GLY A 9 -1.52 10.84 0.06
N VAL A 10 -1.84 10.11 1.12
CA VAL A 10 -3.21 9.79 1.52
C VAL A 10 -3.50 10.50 2.84
N GLY A 11 -4.65 11.17 2.90
CA GLY A 11 -5.18 11.76 4.13
C GLY A 11 -6.51 11.11 4.47
N VAL A 12 -6.65 10.63 5.70
CA VAL A 12 -7.89 10.04 6.21
C VAL A 12 -8.51 11.01 7.21
N GLY A 13 -9.71 11.49 6.89
CA GLY A 13 -10.46 12.43 7.71
C GLY A 13 -11.71 12.93 6.98
N ASN A 14 -12.43 13.85 7.61
CA ASN A 14 -13.69 14.35 7.06
C ASN A 14 -13.43 15.32 5.89
N ILE A 15 -14.37 15.37 4.95
CA ILE A 15 -14.49 16.43 3.94
C ILE A 15 -15.55 17.38 4.47
N THR A 16 -15.20 18.64 4.69
CA THR A 16 -16.07 19.63 5.35
C THR A 16 -16.91 20.44 4.38
N THR A 17 -16.68 20.28 3.08
CA THR A 17 -17.45 20.90 1.99
C THR A 17 -18.32 19.85 1.28
N GLN A 18 -19.22 20.30 0.41
CA GLN A 18 -19.92 19.38 -0.48
C GLN A 18 -18.94 18.62 -1.38
N ILE A 19 -19.22 17.33 -1.60
CA ILE A 19 -18.39 16.50 -2.48
C ILE A 19 -18.67 16.90 -3.94
N GLN A 20 -17.70 17.56 -4.57
CA GLN A 20 -17.78 18.00 -5.95
C GLN A 20 -16.85 17.19 -6.86
N LYS A 21 -17.42 16.26 -7.64
CA LYS A 21 -16.64 15.36 -8.52
C LYS A 21 -15.91 16.09 -9.65
N MET A 22 -16.41 17.25 -10.09
CA MET A 22 -15.85 18.00 -11.23
C MET A 22 -14.98 19.19 -10.82
N ASN A 23 -15.05 19.63 -9.55
CA ASN A 23 -14.26 20.75 -9.07
C ASN A 23 -13.63 20.47 -7.69
N ILE A 24 -12.54 19.69 -7.71
CA ILE A 24 -11.82 19.26 -6.50
C ILE A 24 -11.21 20.46 -5.76
N GLN A 25 -10.97 21.60 -6.43
CA GLN A 25 -10.40 22.81 -5.79
C GLN A 25 -11.37 23.47 -4.79
N GLU A 26 -12.67 23.24 -4.95
CA GLU A 26 -13.69 23.71 -4.01
C GLU A 26 -13.93 22.72 -2.86
N MET A 27 -13.27 21.55 -2.91
CA MET A 27 -13.33 20.59 -1.82
C MET A 27 -12.29 20.91 -0.77
N ASP A 28 -12.72 21.01 0.48
CA ASP A 28 -11.83 21.27 1.60
C ASP A 28 -12.19 20.38 2.80
N GLY A 29 -11.22 20.22 3.69
CA GLY A 29 -11.36 19.50 4.92
C GLY A 29 -10.09 18.77 5.35
N PRO A 30 -10.09 18.21 6.56
CA PRO A 30 -8.94 17.50 7.10
C PRO A 30 -8.35 16.41 6.19
N ALA A 31 -9.17 15.70 5.40
CA ALA A 31 -8.67 14.73 4.42
C ALA A 31 -7.65 15.34 3.44
N PHE A 32 -7.98 16.51 2.86
CA PHE A 32 -7.11 17.19 1.90
C PHE A 32 -5.86 17.79 2.57
N HIS A 33 -6.01 18.36 3.76
CA HIS A 33 -4.90 18.89 4.54
C HIS A 33 -3.88 17.80 4.89
N LEU A 34 -4.36 16.64 5.36
CA LEU A 34 -3.52 15.50 5.71
C LEU A 34 -2.86 14.86 4.47
N ALA A 35 -3.59 14.75 3.36
CA ALA A 35 -3.03 14.26 2.10
C ALA A 35 -1.90 15.17 1.59
N ARG A 36 -2.11 16.49 1.64
CA ARG A 36 -1.07 17.48 1.30
C ARG A 36 0.15 17.33 2.20
N LYS A 37 -0.05 17.23 3.52
CA LYS A 37 1.02 16.99 4.50
C LYS A 37 1.81 15.72 4.19
N ALA A 38 1.14 14.64 3.77
CA ALA A 38 1.80 13.39 3.37
C ALA A 38 2.76 13.59 2.18
N ILE A 39 2.32 14.32 1.14
CA ILE A 39 3.16 14.62 -0.05
C ILE A 39 4.35 15.51 0.34
N GLU A 40 4.13 16.55 1.14
CA GLU A 40 5.19 17.44 1.61
C GLU A 40 6.25 16.68 2.40
N GLN A 41 5.82 15.77 3.27
CA GLN A 41 6.75 14.95 4.05
C GLN A 41 7.58 14.03 3.15
N LEU A 42 6.97 13.40 2.15
CA LEU A 42 7.67 12.61 1.14
C LEU A 42 8.72 13.44 0.36
N ALA A 43 8.42 14.72 0.10
CA ALA A 43 9.37 15.63 -0.54
C ALA A 43 10.57 15.93 0.36
N LYS A 44 10.34 16.20 1.64
CA LYS A 44 11.39 16.45 2.65
C LYS A 44 12.29 15.23 2.86
N GLU A 45 11.71 14.04 2.99
CA GLU A 45 12.48 12.80 3.21
C GLU A 45 13.40 12.46 2.03
N LYS A 46 12.96 12.73 0.79
CA LYS A 46 13.81 12.60 -0.40
C LYS A 46 15.09 13.41 -0.31
N GLN A 47 14.98 14.65 0.16
CA GLN A 47 16.13 15.56 0.27
C GLN A 47 17.11 15.06 1.35
N LYS A 48 16.58 14.50 2.44
CA LYS A 48 17.35 14.04 3.59
C LYS A 48 18.09 12.71 3.37
N TYR A 49 17.46 11.72 2.73
CA TYR A 49 17.94 10.32 2.78
C TYR A 49 18.61 9.79 1.49
N ARG A 50 18.81 10.60 0.44
CA ARG A 50 19.57 10.26 -0.80
C ARG A 50 19.48 8.79 -1.29
N GLY A 51 18.32 8.12 -1.28
CA GLY A 51 18.26 6.75 -1.84
C GLY A 51 17.00 5.95 -1.54
N ASN A 52 16.65 5.77 -0.27
CA ASN A 52 15.46 4.99 0.11
C ASN A 52 14.26 5.91 0.31
N ILE A 53 13.56 6.17 -0.79
CA ILE A 53 12.39 7.02 -0.81
C ILE A 53 11.16 6.12 -0.69
N ASN A 54 10.44 6.22 0.42
CA ASN A 54 9.04 5.79 0.45
C ASN A 54 8.30 6.60 -0.63
N TYR A 55 7.54 5.92 -1.49
CA TYR A 55 6.73 6.61 -2.52
C TYR A 55 5.30 6.88 -2.03
N PHE A 56 4.99 6.50 -0.81
CA PHE A 56 3.65 6.53 -0.26
C PHE A 56 3.68 6.91 1.23
N LYS A 57 2.74 7.75 1.67
CA LYS A 57 2.46 8.02 3.09
C LYS A 57 0.98 8.20 3.34
N ILE A 58 0.54 7.78 4.51
CA ILE A 58 -0.82 8.02 5.04
C ILE A 58 -0.73 8.93 6.25
N TYR A 59 -1.63 9.89 6.37
CA TYR A 59 -1.81 10.71 7.57
C TYR A 59 -3.27 10.67 8.02
N THR A 60 -3.46 10.61 9.34
CA THR A 60 -4.75 10.64 10.02
C THR A 60 -4.64 11.59 11.22
N HIS A 61 -5.74 11.87 11.91
CA HIS A 61 -5.69 12.63 13.17
C HIS A 61 -5.07 11.83 14.32
N ASP A 62 -5.05 10.50 14.22
CA ASP A 62 -4.41 9.63 15.20
C ASP A 62 -2.93 9.45 14.82
N GLN A 63 -2.06 10.10 15.58
CA GLN A 63 -0.61 10.06 15.34
C GLN A 63 -0.05 8.65 15.49
N LEU A 64 -0.50 7.88 16.48
CA LEU A 64 0.00 6.53 16.72
C LEU A 64 -0.38 5.60 15.56
N LYS A 65 -1.64 5.64 15.11
CA LYS A 65 -2.08 4.88 13.93
C LYS A 65 -1.32 5.32 12.68
N THR A 66 -1.10 6.63 12.50
CA THR A 66 -0.31 7.19 11.38
C THR A 66 1.10 6.61 11.36
N GLU A 67 1.79 6.57 12.50
CA GLU A 67 3.15 6.05 12.62
C GLU A 67 3.20 4.54 12.36
N ILE A 68 2.29 3.77 12.97
CA ILE A 68 2.18 2.32 12.76
C ILE A 68 1.95 2.01 11.28
N MET A 69 0.98 2.67 10.64
CA MET A 69 0.68 2.42 9.22
C MET A 69 1.87 2.75 8.32
N ASN A 70 2.49 3.92 8.50
CA ASN A 70 3.64 4.32 7.66
C ASN A 70 4.86 3.42 7.86
N ASN A 71 5.12 2.97 9.08
CA ASN A 71 6.21 2.03 9.36
C ASN A 71 5.94 0.67 8.72
N THR A 72 4.73 0.12 8.87
CA THR A 72 4.33 -1.13 8.22
C THR A 72 4.42 -1.05 6.70
N LEU A 73 3.93 0.04 6.10
CA LEU A 73 4.04 0.29 4.65
C LEU A 73 5.50 0.40 4.19
N SER A 74 6.37 1.02 4.99
CA SER A 74 7.80 1.10 4.70
C SER A 74 8.44 -0.29 4.67
N LEU A 75 8.14 -1.14 5.67
CA LEU A 75 8.63 -2.52 5.72
C LEU A 75 8.11 -3.36 4.55
N LEU A 76 6.82 -3.23 4.24
CA LEU A 76 6.22 -3.89 3.08
C LEU A 76 6.89 -3.44 1.78
N SER A 77 7.20 -2.15 1.62
CA SER A 77 7.88 -1.64 0.43
C SER A 77 9.27 -2.26 0.23
N ILE A 78 10.01 -2.51 1.32
CA ILE A 78 11.30 -3.19 1.29
C ILE A 78 11.11 -4.64 0.82
N LEU A 79 10.12 -5.35 1.37
CA LEU A 79 9.79 -6.72 0.94
C LEU A 79 9.43 -6.76 -0.55
N TYR A 80 8.50 -5.92 -1.00
CA TYR A 80 8.10 -5.86 -2.41
C TYR A 80 9.27 -5.50 -3.34
N SER A 81 10.20 -4.65 -2.90
CA SER A 81 11.39 -4.30 -3.70
C SER A 81 12.32 -5.47 -3.96
N SER A 82 12.26 -6.52 -3.11
CA SER A 82 13.07 -7.74 -3.27
C SER A 82 12.45 -8.77 -4.21
N TYR A 83 11.18 -8.60 -4.60
CA TYR A 83 10.48 -9.59 -5.41
C TYR A 83 10.89 -9.49 -6.88
N THR A 84 11.12 -10.64 -7.50
CA THR A 84 11.35 -10.72 -8.94
C THR A 84 10.04 -10.62 -9.71
N SER A 85 10.10 -10.22 -10.98
CA SER A 85 8.92 -10.16 -11.86
C SER A 85 8.15 -11.48 -11.89
N ARG A 86 8.86 -12.62 -11.86
CA ARG A 86 8.24 -13.95 -11.83
C ARG A 86 7.52 -14.22 -10.51
N GLN A 87 8.08 -13.79 -9.37
CA GLN A 87 7.40 -13.92 -8.08
C GLN A 87 6.12 -13.07 -8.07
N VAL A 88 6.19 -11.82 -8.53
CA VAL A 88 5.02 -10.94 -8.62
C VAL A 88 3.94 -11.54 -9.51
N GLU A 89 4.28 -12.07 -10.68
CA GLU A 89 3.34 -12.76 -11.59
C GLU A 89 2.63 -13.93 -10.89
N ILE A 90 3.39 -14.78 -10.19
CA ILE A 90 2.83 -15.92 -9.46
C ILE A 90 1.90 -15.45 -8.33
N LEU A 91 2.29 -14.44 -7.56
CA LEU A 91 1.45 -13.89 -6.49
C LEU A 91 0.15 -13.28 -7.04
N HIS A 92 0.23 -12.54 -8.15
CA HIS A 92 -0.94 -11.98 -8.81
C HIS A 92 -1.90 -13.07 -9.28
N ALA A 93 -1.39 -14.09 -9.96
CA ALA A 93 -2.20 -15.23 -10.39
C ALA A 93 -2.80 -15.94 -9.19
N TYR A 94 -2.04 -16.12 -8.11
CA TYR A 94 -2.50 -16.76 -6.89
C TYR A 94 -3.68 -16.00 -6.24
N MET A 95 -3.57 -14.67 -6.11
CA MET A 95 -4.66 -13.84 -5.59
C MET A 95 -5.91 -13.88 -6.48
N ASN A 96 -5.73 -13.91 -7.81
CA ASN A 96 -6.83 -13.96 -8.78
C ASN A 96 -7.49 -15.34 -8.92
N HIS A 97 -6.88 -16.39 -8.37
CA HIS A 97 -7.41 -17.75 -8.40
C HIS A 97 -7.73 -18.25 -6.98
N GLU A 98 -8.40 -17.40 -6.20
CA GLU A 98 -8.94 -17.72 -4.88
C GLU A 98 -7.87 -18.19 -3.88
N MET A 99 -6.61 -17.76 -4.06
CA MET A 99 -5.49 -18.24 -3.25
C MET A 99 -5.37 -19.78 -3.27
N ASN A 100 -5.69 -20.41 -4.40
CA ASN A 100 -5.57 -21.85 -4.58
C ASN A 100 -4.34 -22.22 -5.42
N GLN A 101 -3.41 -22.97 -4.83
CA GLN A 101 -2.13 -23.27 -5.49
C GLN A 101 -2.29 -24.18 -6.71
N PHE A 102 -3.26 -25.10 -6.71
CA PHE A 102 -3.50 -26.01 -7.83
C PHE A 102 -4.17 -25.28 -9.00
N LYS A 103 -5.19 -24.45 -8.73
CA LYS A 103 -5.81 -23.59 -9.76
C LYS A 103 -4.76 -22.66 -10.40
N THR A 104 -3.91 -22.06 -9.56
CA THR A 104 -2.83 -21.17 -10.01
C THR A 104 -1.78 -21.90 -10.83
N ALA A 105 -1.37 -23.10 -10.40
CA ALA A 105 -0.42 -23.94 -11.11
C ALA A 105 -0.94 -24.35 -12.50
N ALA A 106 -2.21 -24.75 -12.59
CA ALA A 106 -2.88 -25.06 -13.85
C ALA A 106 -2.95 -23.84 -14.77
N PHE A 107 -3.34 -22.67 -14.25
CA PHE A 107 -3.41 -21.42 -15.01
C PHE A 107 -2.04 -21.00 -15.57
N LEU A 108 -0.99 -21.03 -14.74
CA LEU A 108 0.36 -20.65 -15.13
C LEU A 108 1.14 -21.75 -15.87
N LYS A 109 0.54 -22.94 -16.05
CA LYS A 109 1.17 -24.14 -16.64
C LYS A 109 2.53 -24.47 -16.00
N ILE A 110 2.61 -24.43 -14.68
CA ILE A 110 3.79 -24.81 -13.88
C ILE A 110 3.41 -25.78 -12.77
N GLY A 111 4.40 -26.42 -12.14
CA GLY A 111 4.15 -27.30 -11.00
C GLY A 111 3.71 -26.55 -9.75
N GLN A 112 2.75 -27.11 -8.99
CA GLN A 112 2.34 -26.60 -7.68
C GLN A 112 3.50 -26.35 -6.71
N PRO A 113 4.59 -27.17 -6.66
CA PRO A 113 5.75 -26.88 -5.82
C PRO A 113 6.42 -25.53 -6.13
N ALA A 114 6.36 -25.04 -7.38
CA ALA A 114 6.90 -23.73 -7.74
C ALA A 114 6.05 -22.59 -7.15
N ILE A 115 4.72 -22.78 -7.03
CA ILE A 115 3.82 -21.86 -6.33
C ILE A 115 4.16 -21.84 -4.86
N SER A 116 4.22 -23.01 -4.20
CA SER A 116 4.55 -23.12 -2.78
C SER A 116 5.91 -22.48 -2.44
N LYS A 117 6.94 -22.77 -3.25
CA LYS A 117 8.27 -22.16 -3.09
C LYS A 117 8.21 -20.64 -3.20
N THR A 118 7.41 -20.12 -4.12
CA THR A 118 7.23 -18.67 -4.28
C THR A 118 6.54 -18.06 -3.06
N LEU A 119 5.42 -18.62 -2.61
CA LEU A 119 4.69 -18.14 -1.42
C LEU A 119 5.57 -18.10 -0.18
N LYS A 120 6.41 -19.13 0.01
CA LYS A 120 7.38 -19.17 1.11
C LYS A 120 8.45 -18.09 0.94
N LYS A 121 9.05 -17.97 -0.24
CA LYS A 121 10.16 -17.04 -0.50
C LYS A 121 9.73 -15.57 -0.43
N THR A 122 8.46 -15.29 -0.67
CA THR A 122 7.88 -13.94 -0.55
C THR A 122 7.24 -13.69 0.82
N GLU A 123 7.21 -14.67 1.72
CA GLU A 123 6.50 -14.58 3.02
C GLU A 123 5.02 -14.16 2.84
N PHE A 124 4.36 -14.69 1.80
CA PHE A 124 3.05 -14.20 1.32
C PHE A 124 2.02 -14.03 2.44
N TYR A 125 1.88 -15.03 3.32
CA TYR A 125 0.87 -14.98 4.38
C TYR A 125 1.15 -13.88 5.40
N LYS A 126 2.41 -13.68 5.84
CA LYS A 126 2.76 -12.57 6.76
C LYS A 126 2.52 -11.21 6.12
N VAL A 127 2.82 -11.10 4.83
CA VAL A 127 2.55 -9.89 4.05
C VAL A 127 1.05 -9.64 3.94
N LYS A 128 0.25 -10.69 3.74
CA LYS A 128 -1.21 -10.61 3.74
C LYS A 128 -1.75 -10.18 5.12
N ASP A 129 -1.28 -10.79 6.20
CA ASP A 129 -1.69 -10.43 7.56
C ASP A 129 -1.37 -8.96 7.88
N SER A 130 -0.21 -8.47 7.40
CA SER A 130 0.17 -7.07 7.53
C SER A 130 -0.77 -6.12 6.78
N TRP A 131 -1.25 -6.52 5.59
CA TRP A 131 -2.28 -5.78 4.87
C TRP A 131 -3.64 -5.82 5.55
N ASP A 132 -4.03 -6.97 6.10
CA ASP A 132 -5.29 -7.11 6.84
C ASP A 132 -5.29 -6.21 8.10
N LEU A 133 -4.15 -6.10 8.79
CA LEU A 133 -3.97 -5.14 9.89
C LEU A 133 -4.08 -3.69 9.41
N LEU A 134 -3.44 -3.33 8.30
CA LEU A 134 -3.57 -1.98 7.72
C LEU A 134 -5.03 -1.65 7.37
N ASN A 135 -5.76 -2.59 6.78
CA ASN A 135 -7.19 -2.42 6.52
C ASN A 135 -7.99 -2.19 7.80
N THR A 136 -7.73 -2.98 8.84
CA THR A 136 -8.39 -2.83 10.15
C THR A 136 -8.11 -1.44 10.76
N LEU A 137 -6.86 -0.97 10.67
CA LEU A 137 -6.49 0.36 11.15
C LEU A 137 -7.21 1.46 10.37
N VAL A 138 -7.32 1.33 9.05
CA VAL A 138 -8.06 2.29 8.21
C VAL A 138 -9.55 2.31 8.57
N MET A 139 -10.20 1.14 8.65
CA MET A 139 -11.63 1.04 9.00
C MET A 139 -11.92 1.61 10.40
N SER A 140 -11.03 1.39 11.38
CA SER A 140 -11.19 1.94 12.74
C SER A 140 -11.14 3.46 12.82
N ILE A 141 -10.70 4.15 11.75
CA ILE A 141 -10.72 5.61 11.68
C ILE A 141 -12.10 6.10 11.23
N GLU A 142 -12.79 5.33 10.38
CA GLU A 142 -14.14 5.65 9.91
C GLU A 142 -15.19 5.54 11.04
N GLU A 143 -14.98 4.65 12.01
CA GLU A 143 -15.90 4.45 13.15
C GLU A 143 -15.84 5.57 14.21
N ASN A 144 -14.80 6.44 14.17
CA ASN A 144 -14.58 7.49 15.17
C ASN A 144 -14.69 8.92 14.59
N GLY A 145 -15.09 9.08 13.32
CA GLY A 145 -15.18 10.36 12.61
C GLY A 145 -16.61 10.80 12.35
#